data_AF-A0A131Y1T6-F1
#
_entry.id   AF-A0A131Y1T6-F1
#
_cell.length_a   1.000
_cell.length_b   1.000
_cell.length_c   1.000
_cell.angle_alpha   90.00
_cell.angle_beta   90.00
_cell.angle_gamma   90.00
#
_symmetry.space_group_name_H-M   'P 1'
#
loop_
_entity.id
_entity.type
_entity.pdbx_description
1 polymer ?
#
loop_
_entity_poly.entity_id
_entity_poly.type
_entity_poly.pdbx_seq_one_letter_code
_entity_poly.pdbx_strand_id
1 'polypeptide(L)'
;MAWKQLFRCPYRASRARMKSLLAVSAAALLLPFYMVSSFGSRQHDRLPLVVNTWGFSNATLRAWTVLTEENGTALDAVEEGCTQCERDQCDGTVGFGGSPDEDGETTLDALIIDGPTYSMGAVGALRRIKNAISVARKVMEHSQHTFLVGDQATQFAVSMGFQEESLATKHSKKMWEDWKRNRCQPNYWKNVVPDSTTGCGPYRPRPTWVLSTGSRATLADASNHDTIGMVVIDVAGRLSAGTSTNGMNHKIPGRVGDSPIPGAGAYADQEVGGAAATGDGDVLMRFLPSYQAVESMRHGVDPTSACRDALHRIVRHHPQFVGALVAVNIDGTYGAACHGIESFPFSVASPSHGTAVVERIKCTN
;
A
#
# COMPACT_ATOMS: atom_id res chain seq x y z
N MET A 1 42.29 1.55 -13.54
CA MET A 1 42.34 1.33 -12.09
C MET A 1 41.65 0.01 -11.81
N ALA A 2 42.43 -1.00 -11.42
CA ALA A 2 42.04 -2.39 -11.35
C ALA A 2 41.41 -2.72 -9.98
N TRP A 3 40.20 -3.28 -10.00
CA TRP A 3 39.59 -3.94 -8.85
C TRP A 3 39.35 -5.41 -9.21
N LYS A 4 40.36 -6.25 -8.97
CA LYS A 4 40.24 -7.72 -9.00
C LYS A 4 41.12 -8.31 -7.90
N GLN A 5 40.62 -8.33 -6.68
CA GLN A 5 41.08 -9.13 -5.54
C GLN A 5 39.91 -9.13 -4.52
N LEU A 6 39.56 -10.12 -3.72
CA LEU A 6 39.96 -11.52 -3.50
C LEU A 6 38.95 -11.95 -2.41
N PHE A 7 37.99 -12.81 -2.71
CA PHE A 7 37.24 -13.54 -1.67
C PHE A 7 37.17 -15.02 -2.06
N ARG A 8 38.22 -15.77 -1.71
CA ARG A 8 38.22 -17.23 -1.65
C ARG A 8 37.88 -17.64 -0.22
N CYS A 9 36.70 -18.24 -0.05
CA CYS A 9 36.30 -18.90 1.19
C CYS A 9 36.85 -20.34 1.19
N PRO A 10 37.61 -20.79 2.20
CA PRO A 10 38.06 -22.17 2.28
C PRO A 10 37.08 -23.00 3.13
N TYR A 11 36.12 -23.68 2.49
CA TYR A 11 35.37 -24.73 3.17
C TYR A 11 36.13 -26.06 3.06
N ARG A 12 36.53 -26.56 4.23
CA ARG A 12 37.38 -27.73 4.44
C ARG A 12 36.52 -28.99 4.30
N ALA A 13 36.67 -29.72 3.20
CA ALA A 13 36.06 -31.04 3.01
C ALA A 13 36.81 -32.08 3.86
N SER A 14 36.12 -32.70 4.83
CA SER A 14 36.64 -33.90 5.51
C SER A 14 36.00 -35.15 4.90
N ARG A 15 36.84 -36.00 4.31
CA ARG A 15 36.49 -37.34 3.82
C ARG A 15 36.52 -38.31 5.00
N ALA A 16 35.37 -38.91 5.32
CA ALA A 16 35.32 -40.14 6.10
C ALA A 16 34.99 -41.31 5.15
N ARG A 17 35.96 -42.23 5.00
CA ARG A 17 35.78 -43.54 4.38
C ARG A 17 34.96 -44.40 5.34
N MET A 18 33.83 -44.95 4.89
CA MET A 18 33.19 -46.07 5.58
C MET A 18 33.04 -47.25 4.63
N LYS A 19 33.47 -48.41 5.13
CA LYS A 19 33.70 -49.65 4.40
C LYS A 19 32.37 -50.33 4.06
N SER A 20 32.33 -50.89 2.86
CA SER A 20 31.36 -51.83 2.34
C SER A 20 31.21 -53.08 3.21
N LEU A 21 29.98 -53.45 3.55
CA LEU A 21 29.56 -54.80 3.93
C LEU A 21 28.20 -55.07 3.30
N LEU A 22 28.18 -56.07 2.42
CA LEU A 22 27.01 -56.62 1.75
C LEU A 22 26.17 -57.42 2.75
N ALA A 23 24.89 -57.09 2.87
CA ALA A 23 23.88 -57.98 3.44
C ALA A 23 22.66 -57.92 2.50
N VAL A 24 22.46 -59.02 1.76
CA VAL A 24 21.28 -59.24 0.92
C VAL A 24 20.18 -59.78 1.84
N SER A 25 19.11 -59.02 2.03
CA SER A 25 17.86 -59.55 2.56
C SER A 25 16.70 -59.09 1.68
N ALA A 26 16.01 -60.07 1.12
CA ALA A 26 14.79 -59.90 0.36
C ALA A 26 13.70 -59.34 1.29
N ALA A 27 13.28 -58.10 1.05
CA ALA A 27 12.11 -57.50 1.69
C ALA A 27 11.09 -57.14 0.60
N ALA A 28 9.87 -57.58 0.83
CA ALA A 28 8.74 -57.49 -0.08
C ALA A 28 8.47 -56.07 -0.59
N LEU A 29 8.17 -55.97 -1.88
CA LEU A 29 7.66 -54.77 -2.56
C LEU A 29 6.30 -54.39 -1.98
N LEU A 30 6.29 -53.56 -0.94
CA LEU A 30 5.15 -52.73 -0.60
C LEU A 30 5.34 -51.39 -1.34
N LEU A 31 4.66 -51.26 -2.47
CA LEU A 31 4.49 -49.98 -3.14
C LEU A 31 3.91 -48.99 -2.12
N PRO A 32 4.57 -47.87 -1.81
CA PRO A 32 3.92 -46.83 -1.03
C PRO A 32 2.76 -46.33 -1.88
N PHE A 33 1.54 -46.62 -1.41
CA PHE A 33 0.34 -45.95 -1.89
C PHE A 33 0.57 -44.47 -1.57
N TYR A 34 1.08 -43.71 -2.54
CA TYR A 34 1.04 -42.26 -2.49
C TYR A 34 -0.45 -41.91 -2.48
N MET A 35 -1.01 -41.73 -1.27
CA MET A 35 -2.19 -40.91 -1.12
C MET A 35 -1.77 -39.54 -1.66
N VAL A 36 -2.12 -39.28 -2.91
CA VAL A 36 -2.24 -37.93 -3.43
C VAL A 36 -3.33 -37.30 -2.57
N SER A 37 -2.92 -36.64 -1.50
CA SER A 37 -3.80 -35.77 -0.74
C SER A 37 -4.31 -34.74 -1.72
N SER A 38 -5.59 -34.81 -2.04
CA SER A 38 -6.31 -33.83 -2.84
C SER A 38 -6.34 -32.49 -2.09
N PHE A 39 -5.23 -31.76 -2.08
CA PHE A 39 -5.16 -30.38 -1.59
C PHE A 39 -5.73 -29.37 -2.62
N GLY A 40 -6.21 -29.83 -3.77
CA GLY A 40 -6.62 -28.98 -4.89
C GLY A 40 -8.08 -28.49 -4.91
N SER A 41 -8.92 -28.82 -3.92
CA SER A 41 -10.36 -28.51 -4.01
C SER A 41 -10.85 -27.30 -3.22
N ARG A 42 -10.03 -26.65 -2.37
CA ARG A 42 -10.46 -25.50 -1.55
C ARG A 42 -10.13 -24.12 -2.14
N GLN A 43 -9.17 -24.04 -3.07
CA GLN A 43 -8.71 -22.77 -3.63
C GLN A 43 -9.70 -22.19 -4.66
N HIS A 44 -10.41 -23.07 -5.38
CA HIS A 44 -11.37 -22.67 -6.42
C HIS A 44 -12.60 -21.90 -5.89
N ASP A 45 -12.99 -22.10 -4.63
CA ASP A 45 -14.17 -21.41 -4.07
C ASP A 45 -13.87 -19.98 -3.58
N ARG A 46 -12.57 -19.62 -3.46
CA ARG A 46 -12.13 -18.34 -2.89
C ARG A 46 -11.64 -17.34 -3.93
N LEU A 47 -11.29 -17.80 -5.13
CA LEU A 47 -10.72 -16.99 -6.20
C LEU A 47 -11.67 -16.89 -7.39
N PRO A 48 -11.71 -15.75 -8.11
CA PRO A 48 -10.90 -14.54 -7.91
C PRO A 48 -11.24 -13.82 -6.61
N LEU A 49 -10.37 -12.93 -6.15
CA LEU A 49 -10.53 -12.21 -4.88
C LEU A 49 -10.10 -10.76 -5.04
N VAL A 50 -10.93 -9.84 -4.56
CA VAL A 50 -10.61 -8.41 -4.45
C VAL A 50 -10.79 -8.01 -2.99
N VAL A 51 -9.77 -7.37 -2.41
CA VAL A 51 -9.84 -6.79 -1.07
C VAL A 51 -9.29 -5.37 -1.13
N ASN A 52 -10.00 -4.39 -0.56
CA ASN A 52 -9.46 -3.04 -0.40
C ASN A 52 -9.77 -2.42 0.97
N THR A 53 -8.95 -1.46 1.35
CA THR A 53 -9.16 -0.64 2.55
C THR A 53 -10.45 0.18 2.45
N TRP A 54 -11.09 0.42 3.60
CA TRP A 54 -12.31 1.21 3.75
C TRP A 54 -13.54 0.60 3.06
N GLY A 55 -14.70 1.22 3.29
CA GLY A 55 -15.99 0.77 2.74
C GLY A 55 -16.23 1.20 1.29
N PHE A 56 -15.17 1.31 0.47
CA PHE A 56 -15.25 1.80 -0.91
C PHE A 56 -15.76 0.72 -1.87
N SER A 57 -17.00 0.26 -1.65
CA SER A 57 -17.58 -0.89 -2.36
C SER A 57 -17.69 -0.71 -3.87
N ASN A 58 -17.85 0.53 -4.37
CA ASN A 58 -17.84 0.83 -5.80
C ASN A 58 -16.49 0.47 -6.45
N ALA A 59 -15.38 0.75 -5.76
CA ALA A 59 -14.04 0.39 -6.23
C ALA A 59 -13.86 -1.12 -6.30
N THR A 60 -14.29 -1.82 -5.24
CA THR A 60 -14.29 -3.29 -5.18
C THR A 60 -15.14 -3.89 -6.29
N LEU A 61 -16.34 -3.36 -6.52
CA LEU A 61 -17.25 -3.82 -7.54
C LEU A 61 -16.67 -3.61 -8.94
N ARG A 62 -16.05 -2.45 -9.20
CA ARG A 62 -15.38 -2.20 -10.48
C ARG A 62 -14.27 -3.22 -10.74
N ALA A 63 -13.39 -3.43 -9.77
CA ALA A 63 -12.33 -4.43 -9.88
C ALA A 63 -12.89 -5.85 -10.08
N TRP A 64 -13.98 -6.20 -9.37
CA TRP A 64 -14.66 -7.48 -9.52
C TRP A 64 -15.20 -7.68 -10.94
N THR A 65 -15.91 -6.70 -11.49
CA THR A 65 -16.42 -6.72 -12.87
C THR A 65 -15.31 -6.92 -13.89
N VAL A 66 -14.15 -6.29 -13.71
CA VAL A 66 -12.99 -6.50 -14.60
C VAL A 66 -12.58 -7.98 -14.63
N LEU A 67 -12.56 -8.65 -13.48
CA LEU A 67 -12.18 -10.06 -13.39
C LEU A 67 -13.26 -11.01 -13.91
N THR A 68 -14.54 -10.73 -13.66
CA THR A 68 -15.63 -11.68 -13.93
C THR A 68 -16.34 -11.48 -15.25
N GLU A 69 -16.37 -10.26 -15.78
CA GLU A 69 -17.15 -9.90 -16.97
C GLU A 69 -16.27 -9.43 -18.13
N GLU A 70 -15.11 -8.83 -17.85
CA GLU A 70 -14.24 -8.25 -18.87
C GLU A 70 -13.01 -9.12 -19.20
N ASN A 71 -12.85 -10.26 -18.51
CA ASN A 71 -11.71 -11.17 -18.63
C ASN A 71 -10.35 -10.46 -18.44
N GLY A 72 -10.32 -9.45 -17.58
CA GLY A 72 -9.14 -8.68 -17.23
C GLY A 72 -8.22 -9.41 -16.26
N THR A 73 -7.00 -8.91 -16.15
CA THR A 73 -5.97 -9.43 -15.23
C THR A 73 -6.10 -8.83 -13.83
N ALA A 74 -5.38 -9.39 -12.84
CA ALA A 74 -5.31 -8.77 -11.51
C ALA A 74 -4.79 -7.34 -11.56
N LEU A 75 -3.83 -7.06 -12.47
CA LEU A 75 -3.26 -5.74 -12.66
C LEU A 75 -4.29 -4.75 -13.23
N ASP A 76 -5.11 -5.20 -14.21
CA ASP A 76 -6.19 -4.38 -14.76
C ASP A 76 -7.26 -4.08 -13.71
N ALA A 77 -7.61 -5.07 -12.90
CA ALA A 77 -8.60 -4.91 -11.83
C ALA A 77 -8.14 -3.93 -10.74
N VAL A 78 -6.86 -3.97 -10.34
CA VAL A 78 -6.28 -2.98 -9.41
C VAL A 78 -6.34 -1.57 -10.00
N GLU A 79 -5.91 -1.39 -11.26
CA GLU A 79 -5.92 -0.08 -11.92
C GLU A 79 -7.35 0.47 -11.98
N GLU A 80 -8.30 -0.30 -12.49
CA GLU A 80 -9.69 0.14 -12.68
C GLU A 80 -10.42 0.36 -11.36
N GLY A 81 -10.19 -0.49 -10.36
CA GLY A 81 -10.76 -0.34 -9.02
C GLY A 81 -10.28 0.92 -8.31
N CYS A 82 -8.97 1.16 -8.28
CA CYS A 82 -8.42 2.38 -7.69
C CYS A 82 -8.83 3.63 -8.50
N THR A 83 -8.85 3.56 -9.84
CA THR A 83 -9.32 4.65 -10.70
C THR A 83 -10.79 4.99 -10.45
N GLN A 84 -11.64 4.01 -10.18
CA GLN A 84 -13.02 4.26 -9.79
C GLN A 84 -13.09 5.11 -8.52
N CYS A 85 -12.24 4.82 -7.53
CA CYS A 85 -12.19 5.59 -6.29
C CYS A 85 -11.60 7.00 -6.47
N GLU A 86 -10.62 7.16 -7.36
CA GLU A 86 -10.10 8.49 -7.77
C GLU A 86 -11.19 9.36 -8.44
N ARG A 87 -12.09 8.73 -9.22
CA ARG A 87 -13.22 9.40 -9.87
C ARG A 87 -14.34 9.74 -8.88
N ASP A 88 -14.67 8.80 -8.00
CA ASP A 88 -15.72 8.95 -6.99
C ASP A 88 -15.31 9.90 -5.85
N GLN A 89 -14.03 10.28 -5.78
CA GLN A 89 -13.45 11.10 -4.72
C GLN A 89 -13.73 10.48 -3.34
N CYS A 90 -13.48 9.17 -3.21
CA CYS A 90 -13.83 8.41 -2.00
C CYS A 90 -13.46 9.14 -0.72
N ASP A 91 -14.46 9.45 0.11
CA ASP A 91 -14.38 10.21 1.36
C ASP A 91 -13.58 11.53 1.29
N GLY A 92 -13.38 12.07 0.09
CA GLY A 92 -12.56 13.26 -0.17
C GLY A 92 -11.05 13.03 -0.04
N THR A 93 -10.57 11.80 0.14
CA THR A 93 -9.15 11.48 0.42
C THR A 93 -8.45 10.74 -0.72
N VAL A 94 -9.18 10.39 -1.78
CA VAL A 94 -8.66 9.75 -2.98
C VAL A 94 -9.02 10.58 -4.21
N GLY A 95 -8.08 10.74 -5.13
CA GLY A 95 -8.29 11.49 -6.37
C GLY A 95 -8.40 13.00 -6.18
N PHE A 96 -8.93 13.67 -7.20
CA PHE A 96 -8.99 15.13 -7.27
C PHE A 96 -10.01 15.73 -6.29
N GLY A 97 -9.88 17.02 -6.00
CA GLY A 97 -10.90 17.77 -5.26
C GLY A 97 -10.87 17.66 -3.74
N GLY A 98 -9.93 16.88 -3.19
CA GLY A 98 -9.66 16.76 -1.75
C GLY A 98 -8.25 17.19 -1.36
N SER A 99 -7.97 17.24 -0.05
CA SER A 99 -6.66 17.45 0.57
C SER A 99 -5.69 18.39 -0.16
N PRO A 100 -6.04 19.67 -0.34
CA PRO A 100 -5.10 20.65 -0.85
C PRO A 100 -3.93 20.83 0.13
N ASP A 101 -2.73 21.03 -0.39
CA ASP A 101 -1.56 21.44 0.39
C ASP A 101 -1.73 22.87 0.94
N GLU A 102 -0.72 23.35 1.67
CA GLU A 102 -0.77 24.70 2.29
C GLU A 102 -0.80 25.85 1.27
N ASP A 103 -0.41 25.59 0.02
CA ASP A 103 -0.49 26.52 -1.11
C ASP A 103 -1.83 26.42 -1.87
N GLY A 104 -2.68 25.45 -1.51
CA GLY A 104 -4.02 25.28 -2.04
C GLY A 104 -4.09 24.32 -3.22
N GLU A 105 -3.03 23.55 -3.49
CA GLU A 105 -2.98 22.59 -4.59
C GLU A 105 -3.17 21.16 -4.10
N THR A 106 -4.10 20.44 -4.74
CA THR A 106 -4.23 19.00 -4.57
C THR A 106 -3.16 18.29 -5.38
N THR A 107 -2.45 17.35 -4.75
CA THR A 107 -1.45 16.49 -5.41
C THR A 107 -1.70 15.04 -5.04
N LEU A 108 -1.49 14.13 -5.99
CA LEU A 108 -1.83 12.71 -5.85
C LEU A 108 -0.60 11.83 -5.72
N ASP A 109 -0.74 10.78 -4.92
CA ASP A 109 0.26 9.74 -4.72
C ASP A 109 -0.36 8.38 -5.08
N ALA A 110 0.31 7.57 -5.90
CA ALA A 110 -0.18 6.25 -6.28
C ALA A 110 0.95 5.24 -6.56
N LEU A 111 0.66 3.96 -6.38
CA LEU A 111 1.54 2.84 -6.64
C LEU A 111 0.75 1.67 -7.22
N ILE A 112 1.37 0.93 -8.15
CA ILE A 112 0.86 -0.35 -8.65
C ILE A 112 2.00 -1.36 -8.72
N ILE A 113 1.70 -2.61 -8.37
CA ILE A 113 2.65 -3.72 -8.29
C ILE A 113 2.06 -4.95 -9.00
N ASP A 114 2.81 -5.49 -9.94
CA ASP A 114 2.56 -6.81 -10.53
C ASP A 114 3.33 -7.89 -9.74
N GLY A 115 2.61 -8.71 -8.98
CA GLY A 115 3.17 -9.72 -8.09
C GLY A 115 4.06 -10.75 -8.79
N PRO A 116 3.67 -11.34 -9.94
CA PRO A 116 4.47 -12.31 -10.67
C PRO A 116 5.86 -11.82 -11.10
N THR A 117 5.98 -10.55 -11.49
CA THR A 117 7.24 -10.01 -12.05
C THR A 117 8.00 -9.12 -11.09
N TYR A 118 7.38 -8.74 -9.95
CA TYR A 118 7.84 -7.67 -9.08
C TYR A 118 7.99 -6.32 -9.78
N SER A 119 7.38 -6.15 -10.96
CA SER A 119 7.36 -4.86 -11.64
C SER A 119 6.49 -3.89 -10.86
N MET A 120 6.97 -2.66 -10.71
CA MET A 120 6.32 -1.64 -9.91
C MET A 120 6.39 -0.30 -10.63
N GLY A 121 5.34 0.48 -10.49
CA GLY A 121 5.31 1.86 -10.93
C GLY A 121 4.62 2.73 -9.89
N ALA A 122 5.16 3.93 -9.70
CA ALA A 122 4.71 4.86 -8.69
C ALA A 122 4.79 6.31 -9.18
N VAL A 123 3.89 7.13 -8.65
CA VAL A 123 3.88 8.59 -8.81
C VAL A 123 3.64 9.26 -7.47
N GLY A 124 4.34 10.36 -7.22
CA GLY A 124 4.31 11.05 -5.93
C GLY A 124 4.27 12.56 -6.12
N ALA A 125 3.45 13.24 -5.32
CA ALA A 125 3.13 14.64 -5.52
C ALA A 125 2.73 14.94 -6.99
N LEU A 126 2.03 14.01 -7.65
CA LEU A 126 1.59 14.16 -9.04
C LEU A 126 0.61 15.32 -9.12
N ARG A 127 0.89 16.24 -10.04
CA ARG A 127 0.11 17.46 -10.20
C ARG A 127 -0.73 17.37 -11.47
N ARG A 128 -1.94 17.91 -11.43
CA ARG A 128 -2.76 18.20 -12.62
C ARG A 128 -3.10 17.01 -13.52
N ILE A 129 -3.11 15.79 -12.99
CA ILE A 129 -3.55 14.57 -13.69
C ILE A 129 -4.47 13.79 -12.74
N LYS A 130 -5.70 13.48 -13.16
CA LYS A 130 -6.69 12.86 -12.26
C LYS A 130 -6.45 11.37 -11.99
N ASN A 131 -6.01 10.62 -13.00
CA ASN A 131 -5.90 9.16 -12.94
C ASN A 131 -4.48 8.77 -12.46
N ALA A 132 -4.19 8.92 -11.18
CA ALA A 132 -2.82 8.79 -10.67
C ALA A 132 -2.30 7.35 -10.77
N ILE A 133 -3.11 6.35 -10.43
CA ILE A 133 -2.68 4.94 -10.52
C ILE A 133 -2.44 4.49 -11.97
N SER A 134 -3.20 5.00 -12.93
CA SER A 134 -2.94 4.75 -14.35
C SER A 134 -1.62 5.36 -14.81
N VAL A 135 -1.23 6.54 -14.31
CA VAL A 135 0.10 7.09 -14.58
C VAL A 135 1.17 6.20 -13.94
N ALA A 136 0.96 5.72 -12.70
CA ALA A 136 1.86 4.79 -12.04
C ALA A 136 2.06 3.52 -12.87
N ARG A 137 0.99 2.95 -13.46
CA ARG A 137 1.09 1.83 -14.42
C ARG A 137 1.92 2.19 -15.65
N LYS A 138 1.78 3.41 -16.20
CA LYS A 138 2.63 3.84 -17.31
C LYS A 138 4.10 4.02 -16.93
N VAL A 139 4.41 4.42 -15.70
CA VAL A 139 5.80 4.41 -15.20
C VAL A 139 6.37 2.99 -15.23
N MET A 140 5.60 2.01 -14.76
CA MET A 140 5.98 0.59 -14.76
C MET A 140 6.19 0.03 -16.18
N GLU A 141 5.28 0.33 -17.11
CA GLU A 141 5.26 -0.28 -18.45
C GLU A 141 6.19 0.41 -19.47
N HIS A 142 6.44 1.71 -19.30
CA HIS A 142 7.10 2.54 -20.33
C HIS A 142 8.35 3.27 -19.83
N SER A 143 8.91 2.86 -18.70
CA SER A 143 10.20 3.36 -18.24
C SER A 143 11.03 2.25 -17.60
N GLN A 144 12.34 2.48 -17.43
CA GLN A 144 13.20 1.63 -16.59
C GLN A 144 13.23 2.11 -15.13
N HIS A 145 12.41 3.10 -14.79
CA HIS A 145 12.31 3.68 -13.46
C HIS A 145 11.07 3.14 -12.76
N THR A 146 11.09 3.15 -11.43
CA THR A 146 9.94 2.74 -10.62
C THR A 146 9.09 3.92 -10.18
N PHE A 147 9.69 5.10 -9.97
CA PHE A 147 9.03 6.19 -9.24
C PHE A 147 9.37 7.55 -9.85
N LEU A 148 8.34 8.28 -10.29
CA LEU A 148 8.45 9.67 -10.77
C LEU A 148 7.67 10.61 -9.85
N VAL A 149 8.12 11.86 -9.69
CA VAL A 149 7.47 12.80 -8.77
C VAL A 149 7.27 14.19 -9.35
N GLY A 150 6.32 14.94 -8.77
CA GLY A 150 6.11 16.36 -9.03
C GLY A 150 5.69 16.68 -10.46
N ASP A 151 6.05 17.87 -10.93
CA ASP A 151 5.74 18.33 -12.29
C ASP A 151 6.38 17.47 -13.38
N GLN A 152 7.52 16.83 -13.11
CA GLN A 152 8.16 15.94 -14.08
C GLN A 152 7.36 14.65 -14.28
N ALA A 153 6.67 14.16 -13.24
CA ALA A 153 5.69 13.07 -13.40
C ALA A 153 4.50 13.51 -14.26
N THR A 154 4.03 14.75 -14.13
CA THR A 154 2.99 15.32 -14.99
C THR A 154 3.44 15.39 -16.45
N GLN A 155 4.66 15.87 -16.72
CA GLN A 155 5.22 15.91 -18.08
C GLN A 155 5.32 14.51 -18.70
N PHE A 156 5.74 13.53 -17.91
CA PHE A 156 5.71 12.12 -18.32
C PHE A 156 4.28 11.67 -18.63
N ALA A 157 3.31 11.93 -17.75
CA ALA A 157 1.91 11.57 -17.98
C ALA A 157 1.36 12.18 -19.28
N VAL A 158 1.63 13.46 -19.54
CA VAL A 158 1.22 14.11 -20.80
C VAL A 158 1.84 13.42 -22.01
N SER A 159 3.11 13.01 -21.94
CA SER A 159 3.75 12.24 -23.01
C SER A 159 3.13 10.86 -23.25
N MET A 160 2.49 10.28 -22.23
CA MET A 160 1.75 9.02 -22.29
C MET A 160 0.27 9.21 -22.70
N GLY A 161 -0.15 10.44 -23.01
CA GLY A 161 -1.49 10.75 -23.51
C GLY A 161 -2.51 11.16 -22.44
N PHE A 162 -2.08 11.38 -21.18
CA PHE A 162 -2.98 11.90 -20.16
C PHE A 162 -3.24 13.40 -20.37
N GLN A 163 -4.46 13.83 -20.05
CA GLN A 163 -4.84 15.23 -20.11
C GLN A 163 -4.41 15.98 -18.84
N GLU A 164 -3.65 17.05 -19.01
CA GLU A 164 -3.31 17.97 -17.93
C GLU A 164 -4.51 18.89 -17.62
N GLU A 165 -5.01 18.82 -16.39
CA GLU A 165 -6.15 19.61 -15.92
C GLU A 165 -6.08 19.88 -14.41
N SER A 166 -6.80 20.89 -13.92
CA SER A 166 -6.77 21.22 -12.50
C SER A 166 -7.39 20.10 -11.64
N LEU A 167 -6.70 19.74 -10.56
CA LEU A 167 -7.22 18.85 -9.53
C LEU A 167 -8.09 19.59 -8.49
N ALA A 168 -8.15 20.92 -8.55
CA ALA A 168 -8.90 21.71 -7.58
C ALA A 168 -10.39 21.74 -7.89
N THR A 169 -11.22 21.62 -6.85
CA THR A 169 -12.67 21.82 -6.92
C THR A 169 -13.06 23.06 -6.13
N LYS A 170 -14.33 23.46 -6.20
CA LYS A 170 -14.86 24.50 -5.29
C LYS A 170 -14.73 24.07 -3.83
N HIS A 171 -14.83 22.77 -3.56
CA HIS A 171 -14.72 22.19 -2.24
C HIS A 171 -13.29 22.32 -1.68
N SER A 172 -12.26 21.84 -2.40
CA SER A 172 -10.88 21.96 -1.94
C SER A 172 -10.41 23.41 -1.79
N LYS A 173 -10.83 24.30 -2.70
CA LYS A 173 -10.56 25.74 -2.56
C LYS A 173 -11.16 26.32 -1.28
N LYS A 174 -12.43 26.00 -1.00
CA LYS A 174 -13.10 26.45 0.22
C LYS A 174 -12.41 25.90 1.49
N MET A 175 -12.03 24.62 1.48
CA MET A 175 -11.30 23.99 2.59
C MET A 175 -10.00 24.75 2.90
N TRP A 176 -9.21 25.06 1.86
CA TRP A 176 -7.98 25.83 2.01
C TRP A 176 -8.22 27.27 2.47
N GLU A 177 -9.25 27.96 1.95
CA GLU A 177 -9.61 29.30 2.39
C GLU A 177 -10.05 29.33 3.86
N ASP A 178 -10.86 28.36 4.29
CA ASP A 178 -11.29 28.19 5.68
C ASP A 178 -10.08 27.94 6.60
N TRP A 179 -9.15 27.09 6.18
CA TRP A 179 -7.89 26.85 6.90
C TRP A 179 -7.00 28.08 7.01
N LYS A 180 -6.86 28.87 5.93
CA LYS A 180 -6.14 30.15 5.95
C LYS A 180 -6.80 31.17 6.88
N ARG A 181 -8.14 31.28 6.85
CA ARG A 181 -8.91 32.11 7.80
C ARG A 181 -8.69 31.65 9.24
N ASN A 182 -8.51 30.34 9.46
CA ASN A 182 -8.15 29.75 10.74
C ASN A 182 -6.63 29.82 11.05
N ARG A 183 -5.92 30.83 10.54
CA ARG A 183 -4.49 31.07 10.83
C ARG A 183 -3.61 29.86 10.53
N CYS A 184 -3.95 29.12 9.47
CA CYS A 184 -3.21 27.95 9.00
C CYS A 184 -3.12 26.82 10.05
N GLN A 185 -4.22 26.55 10.77
CA GLN A 185 -4.27 25.49 11.79
C GLN A 185 -5.33 24.42 11.48
N PRO A 186 -5.02 23.13 11.75
CA PRO A 186 -3.71 22.62 12.15
C PRO A 186 -2.70 22.61 10.98
N ASN A 187 -1.39 22.60 11.25
CA ASN A 187 -0.33 22.43 10.23
C ASN A 187 0.80 21.50 10.69
N TYR A 188 1.68 21.11 9.78
CA TYR A 188 2.74 20.11 10.03
C TYR A 188 4.12 20.70 10.34
N TRP A 189 4.25 22.03 10.38
CA TRP A 189 5.53 22.68 10.67
C TRP A 189 5.93 22.50 12.14
N LYS A 190 7.21 22.28 12.42
CA LYS A 190 7.73 22.16 13.79
C LYS A 190 9.09 22.82 13.89
N ASN A 191 9.40 23.37 15.07
CA ASN A 191 10.69 24.02 15.34
C ASN A 191 11.02 25.17 14.37
N VAL A 192 10.02 26.02 14.10
CA VAL A 192 10.14 27.16 13.18
C VAL A 192 9.76 28.51 13.81
N VAL A 193 10.21 29.59 13.17
CA VAL A 193 9.83 30.99 13.43
C VAL A 193 9.14 31.56 12.20
N PRO A 194 8.00 32.26 12.32
CA PRO A 194 7.22 32.45 13.54
C PRO A 194 6.69 31.12 14.11
N ASP A 195 6.18 31.12 15.34
CA ASP A 195 5.64 29.92 15.97
C ASP A 195 4.49 29.34 15.14
N SER A 196 4.69 28.12 14.63
CA SER A 196 3.74 27.43 13.76
C SER A 196 2.39 27.15 14.40
N THR A 197 2.25 27.26 15.73
CA THR A 197 0.94 27.08 16.41
C THR A 197 0.10 28.36 16.44
N THR A 198 0.68 29.51 16.07
CA THR A 198 0.06 30.83 16.28
C THR A 198 -0.43 31.50 15.00
N GLY A 199 0.15 31.14 13.85
CA GLY A 199 -0.14 31.78 12.57
C GLY A 199 0.54 31.09 11.41
N CYS A 200 0.19 31.56 10.21
CA CYS A 200 0.78 31.12 8.95
C CYS A 200 2.26 31.55 8.82
N GLY A 201 2.98 30.86 7.94
CA GLY A 201 4.34 31.23 7.55
C GLY A 201 4.43 32.55 6.76
N PRO A 202 5.57 32.80 6.08
CA PRO A 202 6.64 31.85 5.80
C PRO A 202 7.43 31.47 7.05
N TYR A 203 7.68 30.18 7.18
CA TYR A 203 8.42 29.62 8.32
C TYR A 203 9.92 29.55 8.02
N ARG A 204 10.74 29.77 9.04
CA ARG A 204 12.20 29.58 9.00
C ARG A 204 12.65 28.72 10.16
N PRO A 205 13.73 27.93 10.03
CA PRO A 205 14.23 27.11 11.13
C PRO A 205 14.49 27.95 12.38
N ARG A 206 14.07 27.45 13.55
CA ARG A 206 14.52 28.00 14.84
C ARG A 206 16.03 27.73 14.99
N PRO A 207 16.83 28.70 15.49
CA PRO A 207 18.23 28.47 15.80
C PRO A 207 18.40 27.26 16.75
N THR A 208 19.36 26.39 16.45
CA THR A 208 19.57 25.06 17.07
C THR A 208 19.84 25.08 18.57
N TRP A 209 20.25 26.21 19.15
CA TRP A 209 20.47 26.38 20.59
C TRP A 209 19.18 26.60 21.40
N VAL A 210 18.02 26.69 20.74
CA VAL A 210 16.69 26.77 21.36
C VAL A 210 15.87 25.53 20.97
N LEU A 211 16.32 24.34 21.37
CA LEU A 211 15.56 23.10 21.18
C LEU A 211 14.46 23.00 22.23
N SER A 212 13.22 23.23 21.80
CA SER A 212 12.02 22.91 22.57
C SER A 212 11.71 21.41 22.44
N THR A 213 11.63 20.72 23.57
CA THR A 213 11.27 19.30 23.70
C THR A 213 9.75 19.12 23.78
N GLY A 214 9.01 19.66 22.81
CA GLY A 214 7.55 19.48 22.75
C GLY A 214 7.18 18.35 21.79
N SER A 215 6.66 17.22 22.30
CA SER A 215 6.00 16.23 21.45
C SER A 215 4.66 16.80 20.97
N ARG A 216 4.54 17.07 19.66
CA ARG A 216 3.23 17.38 19.06
C ARG A 216 2.41 16.10 18.92
N ALA A 217 1.11 16.20 19.23
CA ALA A 217 0.14 15.15 18.95
C ALA A 217 0.06 14.87 17.43
N THR A 218 -0.21 13.61 17.08
CA THR A 218 -0.48 13.17 15.71
C THR A 218 -1.71 13.90 15.16
N LEU A 219 -1.57 14.52 13.99
CA LEU A 219 -2.67 15.20 13.27
C LEU A 219 -3.39 14.27 12.28
N ALA A 220 -2.90 13.03 12.15
CA ALA A 220 -3.54 12.00 11.35
C ALA A 220 -4.74 11.44 12.11
N ASP A 221 -5.93 11.62 11.55
CA ASP A 221 -7.16 10.97 11.99
C ASP A 221 -7.87 10.31 10.79
N ALA A 222 -8.92 9.54 11.06
CA ALA A 222 -9.70 8.83 10.03
C ALA A 222 -10.40 9.75 9.02
N SER A 223 -10.45 11.06 9.25
CA SER A 223 -11.00 12.03 8.30
C SER A 223 -9.91 12.83 7.57
N ASN A 224 -8.64 12.58 7.89
CA ASN A 224 -7.51 13.39 7.45
C ASN A 224 -6.40 12.60 6.72
N HIS A 225 -6.55 11.28 6.53
CA HIS A 225 -5.60 10.49 5.71
C HIS A 225 -6.10 9.09 5.31
N ASP A 226 -7.23 9.02 4.61
CA ASP A 226 -7.68 7.74 4.04
C ASP A 226 -6.99 7.50 2.69
N THR A 227 -6.54 6.27 2.49
CA THR A 227 -5.92 5.78 1.25
C THR A 227 -6.73 4.59 0.79
N ILE A 228 -7.09 4.53 -0.50
CA ILE A 228 -7.49 3.25 -1.08
C ILE A 228 -6.24 2.43 -1.33
N GLY A 229 -6.18 1.26 -0.71
CA GLY A 229 -5.21 0.22 -0.98
C GLY A 229 -5.96 -1.03 -1.36
N MET A 230 -5.62 -1.63 -2.50
CA MET A 230 -6.31 -2.76 -3.08
C MET A 230 -5.33 -3.90 -3.37
N VAL A 231 -5.74 -5.12 -3.04
CA VAL A 231 -5.02 -6.37 -3.33
C VAL A 231 -5.98 -7.29 -4.08
N VAL A 232 -5.53 -7.81 -5.23
CA VAL A 232 -6.36 -8.61 -6.14
C VAL A 232 -5.63 -9.90 -6.50
N ILE A 233 -6.37 -11.01 -6.49
CA ILE A 233 -5.97 -12.27 -7.10
C ILE A 233 -6.95 -12.60 -8.22
N ASP A 234 -6.47 -12.73 -9.46
CA ASP A 234 -7.33 -13.03 -10.61
C ASP A 234 -7.71 -14.51 -10.72
N VAL A 235 -8.53 -14.83 -11.73
CA VAL A 235 -9.00 -16.20 -12.03
C VAL A 235 -7.86 -17.18 -12.33
N ALA A 236 -6.70 -16.68 -12.76
CA ALA A 236 -5.51 -17.47 -13.02
C ALA A 236 -4.60 -17.59 -11.78
N GLY A 237 -5.01 -17.03 -10.64
CA GLY A 237 -4.24 -17.00 -9.41
C GLY A 237 -3.10 -15.99 -9.40
N ARG A 238 -3.06 -15.04 -10.34
CA ARG A 238 -2.03 -13.99 -10.35
C ARG A 238 -2.42 -12.86 -9.41
N LEU A 239 -1.44 -12.36 -8.67
CA LEU A 239 -1.59 -11.35 -7.64
C LEU A 239 -1.16 -9.97 -8.16
N SER A 240 -1.91 -8.94 -7.80
CA SER A 240 -1.48 -7.55 -7.94
C SER A 240 -1.93 -6.73 -6.74
N ALA A 241 -1.24 -5.62 -6.47
CA ALA A 241 -1.62 -4.68 -5.42
C ALA A 241 -1.38 -3.25 -5.88
N GLY A 242 -2.13 -2.31 -5.31
CA GLY A 242 -1.95 -0.90 -5.62
C GLY A 242 -2.61 0.01 -4.59
N THR A 243 -2.27 1.28 -4.66
CA THR A 243 -2.75 2.33 -3.78
C THR A 243 -2.97 3.64 -4.54
N SER A 244 -3.89 4.46 -4.04
CA SER A 244 -4.03 5.86 -4.47
C SER A 244 -4.56 6.73 -3.32
N THR A 245 -4.07 7.97 -3.25
CA THR A 245 -4.50 8.98 -2.28
C THR A 245 -4.22 10.39 -2.78
N ASN A 246 -4.90 11.39 -2.21
CA ASN A 246 -4.50 12.79 -2.29
C ASN A 246 -3.73 13.28 -1.04
N GLY A 247 -3.44 12.38 -0.10
CA GLY A 247 -2.60 12.61 1.08
C GLY A 247 -3.28 13.43 2.19
N MET A 248 -2.48 13.97 3.11
CA MET A 248 -2.98 14.73 4.26
C MET A 248 -3.50 16.11 3.84
N ASN A 249 -4.62 16.56 4.43
CA ASN A 249 -5.08 17.94 4.25
C ASN A 249 -4.02 18.91 4.76
N HIS A 250 -3.77 19.97 3.99
CA HIS A 250 -2.84 21.06 4.30
C HIS A 250 -1.41 20.61 4.56
N LYS A 251 -1.01 19.49 3.93
CA LYS A 251 0.36 19.00 3.92
C LYS A 251 1.32 20.09 3.41
N ILE A 252 2.58 20.01 3.84
CA ILE A 252 3.64 20.86 3.27
C ILE A 252 3.78 20.49 1.78
N PRO A 253 3.84 21.47 0.85
CA PRO A 253 3.97 21.21 -0.57
C PRO A 253 5.15 20.28 -0.87
N GLY A 254 4.90 19.25 -1.68
CA GLY A 254 5.87 18.20 -1.99
C GLY A 254 5.96 17.06 -0.97
N ARG A 255 5.16 17.08 0.12
CA ARG A 255 5.03 15.91 1.01
C ARG A 255 4.42 14.74 0.25
N VAL A 256 5.08 13.59 0.37
CA VAL A 256 4.64 12.29 -0.12
C VAL A 256 4.39 11.36 1.07
N GLY A 257 3.29 10.61 1.03
CA GLY A 257 2.92 9.64 2.07
C GLY A 257 3.54 8.25 1.89
N ASP A 258 2.98 7.25 2.58
CA ASP A 258 3.34 5.84 2.41
C ASP A 258 2.78 5.23 1.13
N SER A 259 1.64 5.74 0.65
CA SER A 259 0.87 5.18 -0.45
C SER A 259 1.72 4.84 -1.69
N PRO A 260 2.58 5.73 -2.22
CA PRO A 260 3.35 5.43 -3.43
C PRO A 260 4.65 4.66 -3.15
N ILE A 261 4.92 4.28 -1.89
CA ILE A 261 6.17 3.65 -1.47
C ILE A 261 5.97 2.13 -1.36
N PRO A 262 6.64 1.32 -2.22
CA PRO A 262 6.58 -0.13 -2.13
C PRO A 262 6.98 -0.63 -0.73
N GLY A 263 6.17 -1.53 -0.19
CA GLY A 263 6.37 -2.09 1.14
C GLY A 263 5.77 -1.25 2.28
N ALA A 264 5.52 0.04 2.06
CA ALA A 264 4.77 0.87 2.99
C ALA A 264 3.28 0.82 2.66
N GLY A 265 2.87 1.50 1.57
CA GLY A 265 1.48 1.61 1.17
C GLY A 265 0.89 0.30 0.65
N ALA A 266 1.63 -0.42 -0.19
CA ALA A 266 1.26 -1.77 -0.63
C ALA A 266 2.48 -2.62 -0.98
N TYR A 267 2.29 -3.95 -0.97
CA TYR A 267 3.27 -4.93 -1.43
C TYR A 267 2.56 -6.16 -1.97
N ALA A 268 3.15 -6.80 -3.00
CA ALA A 268 2.64 -8.04 -3.58
C ALA A 268 3.80 -8.97 -3.92
N ASP A 269 3.67 -10.23 -3.52
CA ASP A 269 4.59 -11.32 -3.84
C ASP A 269 3.77 -12.55 -4.25
N GLN A 270 3.95 -13.00 -5.50
CA GLN A 270 3.18 -14.09 -6.09
C GLN A 270 3.36 -15.45 -5.36
N GLU A 271 4.45 -15.63 -4.61
CA GLU A 271 4.70 -16.87 -3.86
C GLU A 271 4.02 -16.86 -2.47
N VAL A 272 3.53 -15.70 -2.03
CA VAL A 272 3.04 -15.52 -0.65
C VAL A 272 1.67 -14.89 -0.59
N GLY A 273 1.49 -13.71 -1.18
CA GLY A 273 0.33 -12.86 -0.96
C GLY A 273 0.66 -11.37 -1.09
N GLY A 274 -0.33 -10.53 -0.79
CA GLY A 274 -0.22 -9.08 -0.86
C GLY A 274 -0.83 -8.39 0.36
N ALA A 275 -0.45 -7.14 0.58
CA ALA A 275 -0.98 -6.32 1.65
C ALA A 275 -1.05 -4.85 1.21
N ALA A 276 -1.97 -4.10 1.82
CA ALA A 276 -2.09 -2.66 1.64
C ALA A 276 -2.46 -1.96 2.96
N ALA A 277 -1.92 -0.76 3.15
CA ALA A 277 -2.02 0.04 4.35
C ALA A 277 -2.76 1.36 4.12
N THR A 278 -3.28 1.91 5.22
CA THR A 278 -3.89 3.25 5.31
C THR A 278 -3.68 3.80 6.73
N GLY A 279 -3.67 5.13 6.91
CA GLY A 279 -3.40 5.77 8.20
C GLY A 279 -2.23 6.76 8.13
N ASP A 280 -1.54 7.06 9.24
CA ASP A 280 -0.45 8.05 9.26
C ASP A 280 0.74 7.63 8.35
N GLY A 281 0.75 8.15 7.12
CA GLY A 281 1.72 7.78 6.11
C GLY A 281 3.17 8.08 6.48
N ASP A 282 3.42 9.12 7.28
CA ASP A 282 4.76 9.48 7.72
C ASP A 282 5.31 8.48 8.76
N VAL A 283 4.43 7.81 9.51
CA VAL A 283 4.80 6.71 10.41
C VAL A 283 4.86 5.39 9.64
N LEU A 284 3.84 5.07 8.83
CA LEU A 284 3.77 3.83 8.05
C LEU A 284 5.04 3.62 7.21
N MET A 285 5.52 4.65 6.50
CA MET A 285 6.73 4.54 5.66
C MET A 285 8.02 4.21 6.41
N ARG A 286 8.07 4.46 7.74
CA ARG A 286 9.26 4.14 8.56
C ARG A 286 9.34 2.67 8.94
N PHE A 287 8.21 1.96 8.89
CA PHE A 287 8.09 0.58 9.37
C PHE A 287 7.79 -0.43 8.27
N LEU A 288 7.45 0.03 7.06
CA LEU A 288 7.15 -0.81 5.89
C LEU A 288 6.15 -1.94 6.21
N PRO A 289 4.96 -1.62 6.73
CA PRO A 289 4.08 -2.62 7.32
C PRO A 289 3.44 -3.55 6.27
N SER A 290 3.23 -3.10 5.03
CA SER A 290 2.72 -3.97 3.97
C SER A 290 3.74 -5.06 3.61
N TYR A 291 5.03 -4.69 3.49
CA TYR A 291 6.10 -5.67 3.33
C TYR A 291 6.21 -6.61 4.54
N GLN A 292 6.17 -6.05 5.75
CA GLN A 292 6.22 -6.85 6.98
C GLN A 292 5.05 -7.85 7.07
N ALA A 293 3.82 -7.47 6.69
CA ALA A 293 2.68 -8.36 6.69
C ALA A 293 2.88 -9.52 5.68
N VAL A 294 3.35 -9.23 4.47
CA VAL A 294 3.69 -10.27 3.48
C VAL A 294 4.79 -11.19 4.00
N GLU A 295 5.86 -10.66 4.60
CA GLU A 295 6.92 -11.50 5.17
C GLU A 295 6.46 -12.32 6.38
N SER A 296 5.55 -11.80 7.21
CA SER A 296 4.94 -12.60 8.28
C SER A 296 4.10 -13.74 7.69
N MET A 297 3.34 -13.50 6.62
CA MET A 297 2.61 -14.56 5.90
C MET A 297 3.55 -15.59 5.26
N ARG A 298 4.73 -15.18 4.77
CA ARG A 298 5.76 -16.13 4.26
C ARG A 298 6.18 -17.14 5.33
N HIS A 299 6.17 -16.73 6.60
CA HIS A 299 6.47 -17.60 7.73
C HIS A 299 5.25 -18.41 8.23
N GLY A 300 4.15 -18.44 7.48
CA GLY A 300 2.95 -19.22 7.79
C GLY A 300 1.98 -18.56 8.77
N VAL A 301 2.15 -17.26 9.03
CA VAL A 301 1.20 -16.49 9.85
C VAL A 301 -0.05 -16.18 9.00
N ASP A 302 -1.24 -16.32 9.58
CA ASP A 302 -2.48 -15.97 8.88
C ASP A 302 -2.58 -14.45 8.60
N PRO A 303 -3.32 -14.02 7.56
CA PRO A 303 -3.37 -12.60 7.16
C PRO A 303 -3.77 -11.62 8.27
N THR A 304 -4.74 -11.99 9.13
CA THR A 304 -5.18 -11.12 10.23
C THR A 304 -4.08 -10.94 11.27
N SER A 305 -3.44 -12.04 11.66
CA SER A 305 -2.31 -12.01 12.60
C SER A 305 -1.09 -11.30 12.01
N ALA A 306 -0.85 -11.44 10.70
CA ALA A 306 0.24 -10.75 10.01
C ALA A 306 0.04 -9.23 9.99
N CYS A 307 -1.16 -8.74 9.67
CA CYS A 307 -1.52 -7.32 9.79
C CYS A 307 -1.32 -6.81 11.23
N ARG A 308 -1.77 -7.60 12.22
CA ARG A 308 -1.65 -7.23 13.64
C ARG A 308 -0.19 -7.14 14.09
N ASP A 309 0.65 -8.08 13.70
CA ASP A 309 2.08 -8.08 14.01
C ASP A 309 2.79 -6.84 13.44
N ALA A 310 2.51 -6.51 12.17
CA ALA A 310 3.05 -5.32 11.52
C ALA A 310 2.64 -4.03 12.26
N LEU A 311 1.37 -3.89 12.64
CA LEU A 311 0.88 -2.75 13.43
C LEU A 311 1.46 -2.70 14.83
N HIS A 312 1.55 -3.84 15.54
CA HIS A 312 2.12 -3.90 16.89
C HIS A 312 3.56 -3.40 16.94
N ARG A 313 4.34 -3.60 15.88
CA ARG A 313 5.70 -3.05 15.78
C ARG A 313 5.70 -1.53 15.73
N ILE A 314 4.76 -0.92 15.01
CA ILE A 314 4.58 0.54 14.95
C ILE A 314 4.16 1.06 16.32
N VAL A 315 3.11 0.49 16.91
CA VAL A 315 2.50 0.94 18.17
C VAL A 315 3.51 0.94 19.34
N ARG A 316 4.44 -0.01 19.37
CA ARG A 316 5.54 -0.04 20.36
C ARG A 316 6.40 1.23 20.36
N HIS A 317 6.54 1.89 19.21
CA HIS A 317 7.34 3.11 19.06
C HIS A 317 6.47 4.37 18.92
N HIS A 318 5.24 4.22 18.44
CA HIS A 318 4.27 5.29 18.22
C HIS A 318 2.90 4.90 18.80
N PRO A 319 2.69 4.99 20.14
CA PRO A 319 1.44 4.53 20.77
C PRO A 319 0.19 5.33 20.36
N GLN A 320 0.34 6.53 19.82
CA GLN A 320 -0.74 7.37 19.31
C GLN A 320 -0.93 7.24 17.78
N PHE A 321 -0.29 6.23 17.18
CA PHE A 321 -0.41 5.96 15.75
C PHE A 321 -1.86 5.60 15.37
N VAL A 322 -2.29 6.05 14.20
CA VAL A 322 -3.59 5.70 13.63
C VAL A 322 -3.35 5.03 12.29
N GLY A 323 -3.89 3.84 12.10
CA GLY A 323 -3.81 3.15 10.80
C GLY A 323 -4.34 1.73 10.81
N ALA A 324 -4.44 1.18 9.60
CA ALA A 324 -4.99 -0.13 9.34
C ALA A 324 -4.30 -0.80 8.15
N LEU A 325 -4.35 -2.13 8.12
CA LEU A 325 -3.87 -2.96 7.03
C LEU A 325 -4.94 -3.96 6.62
N VAL A 326 -4.99 -4.25 5.33
CA VAL A 326 -5.56 -5.47 4.76
C VAL A 326 -4.44 -6.34 4.20
N ALA A 327 -4.59 -7.66 4.31
CA ALA A 327 -3.67 -8.63 3.72
C ALA A 327 -4.44 -9.80 3.12
N VAL A 328 -3.85 -10.38 2.08
CA VAL A 328 -4.37 -11.51 1.31
C VAL A 328 -3.23 -12.49 1.11
N ASN A 329 -3.41 -13.76 1.48
CA ASN A 329 -2.51 -14.85 1.14
C ASN A 329 -2.85 -15.39 -0.25
N ILE A 330 -1.87 -15.98 -0.95
CA ILE A 330 -2.05 -16.51 -2.31
C ILE A 330 -3.10 -17.64 -2.40
N ASP A 331 -3.43 -18.28 -1.27
CA ASP A 331 -4.50 -19.27 -1.18
C ASP A 331 -5.92 -18.66 -1.13
N GLY A 332 -6.03 -17.33 -1.18
CA GLY A 332 -7.28 -16.58 -1.11
C GLY A 332 -7.83 -16.36 0.31
N THR A 333 -7.08 -16.73 1.37
CA THR A 333 -7.40 -16.23 2.72
C THR A 333 -7.04 -14.76 2.83
N TYR A 334 -7.86 -13.99 3.54
CA TYR A 334 -7.63 -12.57 3.76
C TYR A 334 -7.90 -12.19 5.21
N GLY A 335 -7.46 -10.99 5.58
CA GLY A 335 -7.60 -10.49 6.94
C GLY A 335 -7.24 -9.02 7.03
N ALA A 336 -7.55 -8.43 8.18
CA ALA A 336 -7.28 -7.03 8.44
C ALA A 336 -6.90 -6.81 9.91
N ALA A 337 -6.20 -5.73 10.18
CA ALA A 337 -5.99 -5.22 11.54
C ALA A 337 -5.97 -3.70 11.53
N CYS A 338 -6.26 -3.07 12.67
CA CYS A 338 -6.28 -1.62 12.80
C CYS A 338 -5.96 -1.18 14.23
N HIS A 339 -5.47 0.06 14.34
CA HIS A 339 -5.12 0.71 15.60
C HIS A 339 -5.49 2.20 15.55
N GLY A 340 -5.94 2.76 16.68
CA GLY A 340 -6.21 4.20 16.82
C GLY A 340 -7.51 4.69 16.20
N ILE A 341 -8.40 3.81 15.73
CA ILE A 341 -9.77 4.10 15.29
C ILE A 341 -10.75 3.12 15.96
N GLU A 342 -12.05 3.42 16.03
CA GLU A 342 -13.01 2.54 16.72
C GLU A 342 -13.22 1.21 15.98
N SER A 343 -13.39 1.30 14.66
CA SER A 343 -13.57 0.15 13.79
C SER A 343 -13.03 0.46 12.40
N PHE A 344 -12.54 -0.56 11.72
CA PHE A 344 -12.03 -0.45 10.36
C PHE A 344 -12.94 -1.21 9.40
N PRO A 345 -13.69 -0.51 8.53
CA PRO A 345 -14.34 -1.15 7.41
C PRO A 345 -13.32 -1.48 6.32
N PHE A 346 -13.53 -2.59 5.62
CA PHE A 346 -12.79 -2.93 4.41
C PHE A 346 -13.74 -3.67 3.46
N SER A 347 -13.51 -3.58 2.15
CA SER A 347 -14.40 -4.17 1.17
C SER A 347 -13.81 -5.40 0.51
N VAL A 348 -14.65 -6.39 0.24
CA VAL A 348 -14.28 -7.69 -0.30
C VAL A 348 -15.23 -8.10 -1.42
N ALA A 349 -14.71 -8.68 -2.50
CA ALA A 349 -15.50 -9.42 -3.49
C ALA A 349 -14.83 -10.77 -3.79
N SER A 350 -15.63 -11.83 -3.78
CA SER A 350 -15.19 -13.20 -4.06
C SER A 350 -16.39 -14.06 -4.52
N PRO A 351 -16.19 -15.29 -5.04
CA PRO A 351 -17.28 -16.14 -5.49
C PRO A 351 -18.32 -16.43 -4.40
N SER A 352 -17.88 -16.53 -3.13
CA SER A 352 -18.77 -16.77 -2.00
C SER A 352 -19.73 -15.61 -1.70
N HIS A 353 -19.34 -14.38 -2.07
CA HIS A 353 -20.16 -13.18 -1.85
C HIS A 353 -21.04 -12.87 -3.07
N GLY A 354 -20.58 -13.19 -4.28
CA GLY A 354 -21.26 -12.87 -5.54
C GLY A 354 -21.27 -11.38 -5.92
N THR A 355 -20.88 -10.49 -5.00
CA THR A 355 -20.77 -9.03 -5.19
C THR A 355 -19.80 -8.43 -4.16
N ALA A 356 -19.55 -7.13 -4.24
CA ALA A 356 -18.81 -6.38 -3.23
C ALA A 356 -19.59 -6.26 -1.92
N VAL A 357 -18.96 -6.66 -0.82
CA VAL A 357 -19.47 -6.51 0.55
C VAL A 357 -18.50 -5.67 1.39
N VAL A 358 -19.03 -5.02 2.43
CA VAL A 358 -18.21 -4.30 3.42
C VAL A 358 -18.14 -5.13 4.69
N GLU A 359 -16.96 -5.58 5.05
CA GLU A 359 -16.66 -6.20 6.33
C GLU A 359 -16.13 -5.15 7.31
N ARG A 360 -16.20 -5.45 8.61
CA ARG A 360 -15.74 -4.54 9.67
C ARG A 360 -15.07 -5.30 10.78
N ILE A 361 -13.90 -4.83 11.18
CA ILE A 361 -13.21 -5.30 12.37
C ILE A 361 -13.19 -4.23 13.46
N LYS A 362 -13.18 -4.67 14.71
CA LYS A 362 -12.93 -3.81 15.86
C LYS A 362 -11.42 -3.63 16.02
N CYS A 363 -10.97 -2.40 16.20
CA CYS A 363 -9.56 -2.12 16.37
C CYS A 363 -9.08 -2.34 17.80
N THR A 364 -7.80 -2.61 17.92
CA THR A 364 -7.11 -2.62 19.22
C THR A 364 -6.70 -1.19 19.55
N ASN A 365 -7.02 -0.74 20.76
CA ASN A 365 -6.56 0.53 21.32
C ASN A 365 -5.24 0.37 22.06
#